data_AF-A0A2E2QWS5-F1
#
_entry.id   AF-A0A2E2QWS5-F1
#
_cell.length_a   1.000
_cell.length_b   1.000
_cell.length_c   1.000
_cell.angle_alpha   90.00
_cell.angle_beta   90.00
_cell.angle_gamma   90.00
#
_symmetry.space_group_name_H-M   'P 1'
#
loop_
_entity.id
_entity.type
_entity.pdbx_description
1 polymer ?
#
loop_
_entity_poly.entity_id
_entity_poly.type
_entity_poly.pdbx_seq_one_letter_code
_entity_poly.pdbx_strand_id
1 'polypeptide(L)'
;MKIINTILFVLSITILVSLNLIVSNQEIKITKLNKQIKKIDSEIEKINNNITYDIRPQRLKEINELEFDLEPIIQEDRIKLNQNDTIKLNQEDF
;
A
#
# COMPACT_ATOMS: atom_id res chain seq x y z
N MET A 1 -61.33 -6.11 7.76
CA MET A 1 -60.31 -5.12 7.36
C MET A 1 -59.25 -4.87 8.43
N LYS A 2 -59.59 -4.62 9.71
CA LYS A 2 -58.60 -4.31 10.76
C LYS A 2 -57.50 -5.37 10.95
N ILE A 3 -57.88 -6.66 10.95
CA ILE A 3 -56.94 -7.79 11.10
C ILE A 3 -55.94 -7.88 9.93
N ILE A 4 -56.41 -7.64 8.70
CA ILE A 4 -55.55 -7.65 7.51
C ILE A 4 -54.53 -6.50 7.59
N ASN A 5 -54.95 -5.32 8.06
CA ASN A 5 -54.02 -4.20 8.28
C ASN A 5 -52.99 -4.51 9.36
N THR A 6 -53.36 -5.15 10.47
CA THR A 6 -52.38 -5.55 11.49
C THR A 6 -51.39 -6.59 10.96
N ILE A 7 -51.85 -7.56 10.17
CA ILE A 7 -50.96 -8.55 9.53
C ILE A 7 -49.98 -7.86 8.58
N LEU A 8 -50.46 -6.94 7.74
CA LEU A 8 -49.61 -6.18 6.82
C LEU A 8 -48.57 -5.33 7.56
N PHE A 9 -48.95 -4.73 8.69
CA PHE A 9 -48.05 -3.94 9.52
C PHE A 9 -46.95 -4.78 10.17
N VAL A 10 -47.29 -5.96 10.70
CA VAL A 10 -46.29 -6.89 11.24
C VAL A 10 -45.35 -7.37 10.13
N LEU A 11 -45.90 -7.69 8.95
CA LEU A 11 -45.12 -8.11 7.79
C LEU A 11 -44.12 -7.00 7.38
N SER A 12 -44.55 -5.74 7.31
CA SER A 12 -43.66 -4.64 6.93
C SER A 12 -42.51 -4.46 7.91
N ILE A 13 -42.76 -4.61 9.22
CA ILE A 13 -41.71 -4.56 10.25
C ILE A 13 -40.73 -5.72 10.06
N THR A 14 -41.22 -6.94 9.85
CA THR A 14 -40.35 -8.11 9.66
C THR A 14 -39.47 -7.99 8.41
N ILE A 15 -40.01 -7.44 7.32
CA ILE A 15 -39.25 -7.19 6.10
C ILE A 15 -38.15 -6.16 6.38
N LEU A 16 -38.48 -5.05 7.05
CA LEU A 16 -37.54 -3.99 7.37
C LEU A 16 -36.37 -4.50 8.23
N VAL A 17 -36.66 -5.26 9.28
CA VAL A 17 -35.64 -5.84 10.16
C VAL A 17 -34.77 -6.85 9.40
N SER A 18 -35.38 -7.70 8.59
CA SER A 18 -34.66 -8.70 7.78
C SER A 18 -33.72 -8.03 6.78
N LEU A 19 -34.16 -6.95 6.14
CA LEU A 19 -33.34 -6.19 5.20
C LEU A 19 -32.12 -5.58 5.88
N ASN A 20 -32.31 -4.95 7.04
CA ASN A 20 -31.22 -4.36 7.82
C ASN A 20 -30.19 -5.42 8.26
N LEU A 21 -30.66 -6.61 8.67
CA LEU A 21 -29.76 -7.72 9.01
C LEU A 21 -28.95 -8.21 7.82
N ILE A 22 -29.58 -8.31 6.64
CA ILE A 22 -28.90 -8.72 5.40
C ILE A 22 -27.81 -7.70 5.03
N VAL A 23 -28.15 -6.40 5.04
CA VAL A 23 -27.21 -5.32 4.73
C VAL A 23 -26.04 -5.32 5.70
N SER A 24 -26.30 -5.39 7.02
CA SER A 24 -25.26 -5.42 8.04
C SER A 24 -24.32 -6.62 7.88
N ASN A 25 -24.86 -7.81 7.56
CA ASN A 25 -24.04 -8.99 7.31
C ASN A 25 -23.18 -8.85 6.03
N GLN A 26 -23.70 -8.19 5.00
CA GLN A 26 -22.94 -7.90 3.78
C GLN A 26 -21.81 -6.89 4.07
N GLU A 27 -22.07 -5.85 4.84
CA GLU A 27 -21.05 -4.87 5.25
C GLU A 27 -19.88 -5.55 5.97
N ILE A 28 -20.17 -6.43 6.94
CA ILE A 28 -19.13 -7.18 7.66
C ILE A 28 -18.26 -8.01 6.69
N LYS A 29 -18.88 -8.68 5.71
CA LYS A 29 -18.15 -9.45 4.70
C LYS A 29 -17.27 -8.55 3.83
N ILE A 30 -17.79 -7.40 3.41
CA ILE A 30 -17.05 -6.40 2.63
C ILE A 30 -15.85 -5.87 3.43
N THR A 31 -16.04 -5.52 4.71
CA THR A 31 -14.94 -5.07 5.57
C THR A 31 -13.86 -6.13 5.70
N LYS A 32 -14.24 -7.40 5.84
CA LYS A 32 -13.29 -8.52 5.91
C LYS A 32 -12.50 -8.67 4.61
N LEU A 33 -13.17 -8.60 3.46
CA LEU A 33 -12.52 -8.64 2.14
C LEU A 33 -11.55 -7.47 1.95
N ASN A 34 -11.96 -6.25 2.29
CA ASN A 34 -11.10 -5.07 2.21
C ASN A 34 -9.83 -5.21 3.07
N LYS A 35 -9.94 -5.83 4.25
CA LYS A 35 -8.77 -6.10 5.10
C LYS A 35 -7.81 -7.10 4.45
N GLN A 36 -8.34 -8.12 3.77
CA GLN A 36 -7.52 -9.10 3.05
C GLN A 36 -6.83 -8.46 1.84
N ILE A 37 -7.54 -7.64 1.07
CA ILE A 37 -6.97 -6.89 -0.06
C ILE A 37 -5.80 -6.02 0.41
N LYS A 38 -5.99 -5.22 1.47
CA LYS A 38 -4.90 -4.39 2.02
C LYS A 38 -3.67 -5.19 2.45
N LYS A 39 -3.87 -6.41 2.96
CA LYS A 39 -2.76 -7.29 3.33
C LYS A 39 -2.00 -7.76 2.09
N ILE A 40 -2.73 -8.17 1.05
CA ILE A 40 -2.14 -8.58 -0.23
C ILE A 40 -1.38 -7.41 -0.88
N ASP A 41 -1.96 -6.21 -0.90
CA ASP A 41 -1.30 -5.02 -1.44
C ASP A 41 0.03 -4.73 -0.73
N SER A 42 0.05 -4.84 0.60
CA SER A 42 1.28 -4.68 1.38
C SER A 42 2.33 -5.75 1.08
N GLU A 43 1.91 -7.00 0.88
CA GLU A 43 2.81 -8.09 0.47
C GLU A 43 3.37 -7.85 -0.94
N ILE A 44 2.54 -7.38 -1.89
CA ILE A 44 2.97 -7.00 -3.24
C ILE A 44 3.98 -5.85 -3.19
N GLU A 45 3.71 -4.80 -2.40
CA GLU A 45 4.62 -3.68 -2.23
C GLU A 45 5.98 -4.13 -1.67
N LYS A 46 5.96 -5.02 -0.67
CA LYS A 46 7.19 -5.60 -0.11
C LYS A 46 7.98 -6.39 -1.16
N ILE A 47 7.30 -7.19 -1.97
CA ILE A 47 7.94 -7.95 -3.06
C ILE A 47 8.55 -6.99 -4.09
N ASN A 48 7.81 -5.97 -4.53
CA ASN A 48 8.31 -4.98 -5.49
C ASN A 48 9.51 -4.20 -4.95
N ASN A 49 9.49 -3.82 -3.67
CA ASN A 49 10.61 -3.17 -3.01
C ASN A 49 11.81 -4.12 -2.94
N ASN A 50 11.64 -5.36 -2.51
CA ASN A 50 12.73 -6.34 -2.49
C ASN A 50 13.32 -6.55 -3.89
N ILE A 51 12.50 -6.69 -4.93
CA ILE A 51 12.96 -6.77 -6.33
C ILE A 51 13.80 -5.53 -6.68
N THR A 52 13.33 -4.35 -6.31
CA THR A 52 14.00 -3.08 -6.64
C THR A 52 15.31 -2.90 -5.87
N TYR A 53 15.38 -3.29 -4.61
CA TYR A 53 16.54 -3.08 -3.75
C TYR A 53 17.51 -4.26 -3.72
N ASP A 54 17.09 -5.48 -4.06
CA ASP A 54 17.98 -6.65 -4.09
C ASP A 54 18.56 -6.87 -5.49
N ILE A 55 17.71 -6.80 -6.54
CA ILE A 55 18.14 -7.13 -7.91
C ILE A 55 18.87 -5.96 -8.56
N ARG A 56 18.44 -4.72 -8.31
CA ARG A 56 19.02 -3.54 -8.98
C ARG A 56 20.47 -3.30 -8.55
N PRO A 57 20.84 -3.41 -7.26
CA PRO A 57 22.25 -3.32 -6.85
C PRO A 57 23.11 -4.47 -7.35
N GLN A 58 22.56 -5.70 -7.46
CA GLN A 58 23.30 -6.83 -8.04
C GLN A 58 23.65 -6.57 -9.51
N ARG A 59 22.70 -6.07 -10.30
CA ARG A 59 22.96 -5.70 -11.70
C ARG A 59 23.92 -4.53 -11.85
N LEU A 60 23.77 -3.50 -11.02
CA LEU A 60 24.71 -2.37 -11.01
C LEU A 60 26.12 -2.81 -10.63
N LYS A 61 26.25 -3.74 -9.67
CA LYS A 61 27.52 -4.34 -9.28
C LYS A 61 28.14 -5.13 -10.44
N GLU A 62 27.37 -6.00 -11.09
CA GLU A 62 27.84 -6.74 -12.27
C GLU A 62 28.30 -5.81 -13.39
N ILE A 63 27.54 -4.76 -13.70
CA ILE A 63 27.90 -3.79 -14.75
C ILE A 63 29.17 -3.02 -14.37
N ASN A 64 29.30 -2.57 -13.12
CA ASN A 64 30.49 -1.84 -12.67
C ASN A 64 31.76 -2.71 -12.71
N GLU A 65 31.66 -3.96 -12.28
CA GLU A 65 32.79 -4.92 -12.29
C GLU A 65 33.16 -5.34 -13.73
N LEU A 66 32.19 -5.53 -14.63
CA LEU A 66 32.43 -6.05 -15.97
C LEU A 66 32.78 -4.98 -17.02
N GLU A 67 32.18 -3.79 -16.94
CA GLU A 67 32.29 -2.78 -18.00
C GLU A 67 33.17 -1.59 -17.61
N PHE A 68 33.29 -1.27 -16.32
CA PHE A 68 33.90 -0.02 -15.87
C PHE A 68 35.11 -0.19 -14.95
N ASP A 69 35.41 -1.40 -14.46
CA ASP A 69 36.45 -1.67 -13.45
C ASP A 69 36.32 -0.76 -12.21
N LEU A 70 35.07 -0.49 -11.83
CA LEU A 70 34.72 0.38 -10.71
C LEU A 70 34.23 -0.47 -9.53
N GLU A 71 34.70 -0.15 -8.33
CA GLU A 71 34.15 -0.74 -7.12
C GLU A 71 32.74 -0.17 -6.84
N PRO A 72 31.78 -1.02 -6.43
CA PRO A 72 30.42 -0.55 -6.13
C PRO A 72 30.42 0.37 -4.90
N ILE A 73 29.80 1.55 -5.06
CA ILE A 73 29.63 2.54 -3.98
C ILE A 73 28.78 1.92 -2.87
N ILE A 74 29.39 1.69 -1.71
CA ILE A 74 28.71 1.19 -0.50
C ILE A 74 28.04 2.34 0.25
N GLN A 75 27.07 2.04 1.13
CA GLN A 75 26.40 3.07 1.93
C GLN A 75 27.40 3.87 2.79
N GLU A 76 28.51 3.25 3.15
CA GLU A 76 29.60 3.84 3.93
C GLU A 76 30.39 4.89 3.14
N ASP A 77 30.41 4.81 1.80
CA ASP A 77 31.04 5.80 0.91
C ASP A 77 30.21 7.08 0.77
N ARG A 78 28.95 7.06 1.24
CA ARG A 78 28.07 8.23 1.13
C ARG A 78 28.49 9.28 2.16
N ILE A 79 29.16 10.32 1.67
CA ILE A 79 29.37 11.54 2.46
C ILE A 79 28.00 12.15 2.74
N LYS A 80 27.62 12.27 4.03
CA LYS A 80 26.41 13.00 4.42
C LYS A 80 26.58 14.46 3.99
N LEU A 81 25.77 14.91 3.03
CA LEU A 81 25.75 16.29 2.60
C LEU A 81 25.40 17.18 3.81
N ASN A 82 26.36 17.97 4.26
CA ASN A 82 26.13 18.94 5.32
C ASN A 82 25.38 20.14 4.72
N GLN A 83 24.42 20.71 5.44
CA GLN A 83 23.60 21.83 4.92
C GLN A 83 24.45 23.07 4.54
N ASN A 84 25.64 23.19 5.14
CA ASN A 84 26.60 24.26 4.83
C ASN A 84 27.32 24.06 3.49
N ASP A 85 27.40 22.83 2.97
CA ASP A 85 28.03 22.53 1.69
C ASP A 85 27.08 22.82 0.52
N THR A 86 25.77 22.78 0.77
CA THR A 86 24.72 23.15 -0.21
C THR A 86 24.78 24.64 -0.57
N ILE A 87 25.24 25.49 0.36
CA ILE A 87 25.36 26.94 0.14
C ILE A 87 26.55 27.26 -0.79
N LYS A 88 27.61 26.44 -0.75
CA LYS A 88 28.82 26.65 -1.57
C LYS A 88 28.63 26.23 -3.03
N LEU A 89 27.94 25.11 -3.29
CA LEU A 89 27.63 24.68 -4.66
C LEU A 89 26.79 25.72 -5.43
N ASN A 90 25.85 26.38 -4.77
CA ASN A 90 25.03 27.42 -5.40
C ASN A 90 25.76 28.75 -5.61
N GLN A 91 27.01 28.89 -5.14
CA GLN A 91 27.83 30.09 -5.32
C GLN A 91 28.90 29.93 -6.42
N GLU A 92 29.15 28.71 -6.89
CA GLU A 92 30.11 28.44 -7.98
C GLU A 92 29.47 28.46 -9.38
N ASP A 93 28.13 28.54 -9.46
CA ASP A 93 27.35 28.59 -10.71
C ASP A 93 26.93 30.03 -11.14
N PHE A 94 27.64 31.08 -10.68
CA PHE A 94 27.46 32.47 -11.15
C PHE A 94 28.75 33.13 -11.63
#